data_AF-A0A7S3Z467-F1
#
_entry.id   AF-A0A7S3Z467-F1
#
_cell.length_a   1.000
_cell.length_b   1.000
_cell.length_c   1.000
_cell.angle_alpha   90.00
_cell.angle_beta   90.00
_cell.angle_gamma   90.00
#
_symmetry.space_group_name_H-M   'P 1'
#
loop_
_entity.id
_entity.type
_entity.pdbx_description
1 polymer ?
#
loop_
_entity_poly.entity_id
_entity_poly.type
_entity_poly.pdbx_seq_one_letter_code
_entity_poly.pdbx_strand_id
1 'polypeptide(L)'
;MFLLTNSPLYFVDAGMQYLVGTAVKEAGLESWTSLFDVVVTQANKPSFYHRQQRFRKVNPDGSLSLQAVDSFERGQVYTGGGLEEFHRLTGYRESNVIYMGDQIYSDLVEPQKATQWKTAAIIKEL
;
A
#
# COMPACT_ATOMS: atom_id res chain seq x y z
N MET A 1 9.90 0.61 1.59
CA MET A 1 8.71 1.10 2.32
C MET A 1 7.51 1.05 1.41
N PHE A 2 6.35 0.56 1.86
CA PHE A 2 5.13 0.51 1.06
C PHE A 2 3.93 1.12 1.79
N LEU A 3 2.93 1.56 1.03
CA LEU A 3 1.63 1.99 1.53
C LEU A 3 0.56 1.01 1.04
N LEU A 4 -0.25 0.46 1.96
CA LEU A 4 -1.33 -0.48 1.67
C LEU A 4 -2.62 -0.02 2.37
N THR A 5 -3.54 0.59 1.63
CA THR A 5 -4.75 1.22 2.20
C THR A 5 -6.03 0.75 1.51
N ASN A 6 -7.12 0.69 2.29
CA ASN A 6 -8.46 0.41 1.78
C ASN A 6 -9.10 1.64 1.13
N SER A 7 -8.58 2.84 1.38
CA SER A 7 -9.14 4.08 0.85
C SER A 7 -8.84 4.23 -0.65
N PRO A 8 -9.73 4.92 -1.39
CA PRO A 8 -9.50 5.28 -2.78
C PRO A 8 -8.43 6.36 -2.94
N LEU A 9 -7.80 6.42 -4.12
CA LEU A 9 -6.67 7.32 -4.39
C LEU A 9 -6.98 8.78 -4.07
N TYR A 10 -8.13 9.32 -4.48
CA TYR A 10 -8.45 10.74 -4.25
C TYR A 10 -8.41 11.13 -2.76
N PHE A 11 -8.83 10.23 -1.86
CA PHE A 11 -8.83 10.48 -0.43
C PHE A 11 -7.42 10.41 0.15
N VAL A 12 -6.67 9.40 -0.27
CA VAL A 12 -5.27 9.21 0.16
C VAL A 12 -4.41 10.37 -0.35
N ASP A 13 -4.60 10.78 -1.59
CA ASP A 13 -3.86 11.87 -2.22
C ASP A 13 -4.09 13.20 -1.49
N ALA A 14 -5.34 13.57 -1.21
CA ALA A 14 -5.65 14.77 -0.44
C ALA A 14 -5.02 14.74 0.97
N GLY A 15 -5.12 13.59 1.67
CA GLY A 15 -4.52 13.42 3.00
C GLY A 15 -3.00 13.51 2.97
N MET A 16 -2.34 12.87 2.01
CA MET A 16 -0.88 12.87 1.89
C MET A 16 -0.34 14.24 1.46
N GLN A 17 -1.04 14.95 0.58
CA GLN A 17 -0.69 16.33 0.24
C GLN A 17 -0.76 17.24 1.48
N TYR A 18 -1.78 17.06 2.33
CA TYR A 18 -1.90 17.81 3.58
C TYR A 18 -0.79 17.45 4.58
N LEU A 19 -0.51 16.17 4.77
CA LEU A 19 0.43 15.69 5.79
C LEU A 19 1.90 15.94 5.45
N VAL A 20 2.29 15.75 4.18
CA VAL A 20 3.71 15.74 3.78
C VAL A 20 4.00 16.59 2.54
N GLY A 21 3.01 17.26 1.94
CA GLY A 21 3.18 17.98 0.67
C GLY A 21 4.28 19.04 0.69
N THR A 22 4.41 19.80 1.78
CA THR A 22 5.50 20.77 1.94
C THR A 22 6.86 20.09 2.01
N ALA A 23 7.00 19.08 2.87
CA ALA A 23 8.25 18.35 3.06
C ALA A 23 8.71 17.62 1.78
N VAL A 24 7.78 17.06 1.01
CA VAL A 24 8.06 16.42 -0.29
C VAL A 24 8.66 17.42 -1.28
N LYS A 25 8.09 18.64 -1.36
CA LYS A 25 8.60 19.71 -2.24
C LYS A 25 9.97 20.20 -1.79
N GLU A 26 10.17 20.40 -0.49
CA GLU A 26 11.45 20.82 0.08
C GLU A 26 12.55 19.76 -0.14
N ALA A 27 12.19 18.48 -0.12
CA ALA A 27 13.07 17.37 -0.44
C ALA A 27 13.34 17.20 -1.96
N GLY A 28 12.73 18.03 -2.82
CA GLY A 28 12.90 17.96 -4.27
C GLY A 28 12.25 16.74 -4.93
N LEU A 29 11.27 16.12 -4.28
CA LEU A 29 10.54 14.97 -4.82
C LEU A 29 9.33 15.43 -5.64
N GLU A 30 9.02 14.71 -6.73
CA GLU A 30 7.92 15.07 -7.63
C GLU A 30 6.53 14.90 -6.98
N SER A 31 6.37 13.90 -6.13
CA SER A 31 5.09 13.56 -5.49
C SER A 31 5.33 12.77 -4.20
N TRP A 32 4.36 12.80 -3.28
CA TRP A 32 4.37 12.00 -2.05
C TRP A 32 4.45 10.50 -2.34
N THR A 33 3.97 10.04 -3.50
CA THR A 33 4.06 8.64 -3.92
C THR A 33 5.51 8.19 -4.05
N SER A 34 6.44 9.11 -4.29
CA SER A 34 7.89 8.85 -4.38
C SER A 34 8.51 8.48 -3.04
N LEU A 35 7.83 8.70 -1.92
CA LEU A 35 8.30 8.26 -0.60
C LEU A 35 8.27 6.72 -0.48
N PHE A 36 7.43 6.05 -1.27
CA PHE A 36 7.18 4.61 -1.16
C PHE A 36 7.72 3.86 -2.39
N ASP A 37 8.23 2.66 -2.16
CA ASP A 37 8.56 1.71 -3.24
C ASP A 37 7.29 1.18 -3.90
N VAL A 38 6.20 1.03 -3.13
CA VAL A 38 4.92 0.52 -3.61
C VAL A 38 3.77 1.28 -2.95
N VAL A 39 2.81 1.73 -3.75
CA VAL A 39 1.56 2.35 -3.28
C VAL A 39 0.37 1.54 -3.78
N VAL A 40 -0.38 0.93 -2.86
CA VAL A 40 -1.61 0.18 -3.17
C VAL A 40 -2.80 0.83 -2.48
N THR A 41 -3.78 1.25 -3.28
CA THR A 41 -5.06 1.83 -2.85
C THR A 41 -6.20 0.83 -3.07
N GLN A 42 -7.30 0.97 -2.34
CA GLN A 42 -8.43 0.03 -2.36
C GLN A 42 -7.97 -1.45 -2.23
N ALA A 43 -7.04 -1.70 -1.32
CA ALA A 43 -6.44 -3.02 -1.11
C ALA A 43 -7.48 -4.09 -0.71
N ASN A 44 -8.61 -3.68 -0.14
CA ASN A 44 -9.68 -4.55 0.34
C ASN A 44 -9.21 -5.52 1.43
N LYS A 45 -8.38 -5.04 2.36
CA LYS A 45 -8.07 -5.73 3.62
C LYS A 45 -9.37 -5.96 4.40
N PRO A 46 -9.55 -7.11 5.05
CA PRO A 46 -8.58 -8.20 5.20
C PRO A 46 -8.49 -9.15 4.00
N SER A 47 -9.44 -9.09 3.07
CA SER A 47 -9.49 -10.02 1.93
C SER A 47 -8.22 -10.01 1.09
N PHE A 48 -7.49 -8.89 1.04
CA PHE A 48 -6.15 -8.78 0.42
C PHE A 48 -5.22 -9.97 0.76
N TYR A 49 -5.22 -10.42 2.01
CA TYR A 49 -4.29 -11.45 2.48
C TYR A 49 -4.58 -12.85 1.92
N HIS A 50 -5.79 -13.07 1.39
CA HIS A 50 -6.25 -14.40 0.94
C HIS A 50 -6.69 -14.43 -0.53
N ARG A 51 -6.75 -13.27 -1.20
CA ARG A 51 -7.22 -13.18 -2.58
C ARG A 51 -6.11 -13.50 -3.58
N GLN A 52 -6.46 -14.26 -4.62
CA GLN A 52 -5.62 -14.46 -5.80
C GLN A 52 -6.08 -13.52 -6.91
N GLN A 53 -5.65 -12.27 -6.84
CA GLN A 53 -5.96 -11.26 -7.85
C GLN A 53 -4.69 -10.56 -8.31
N ARG A 54 -4.65 -10.20 -9.60
CA ARG A 54 -3.58 -9.36 -10.15
C ARG A 54 -3.72 -7.90 -9.79
N PHE A 55 -2.60 -7.21 -9.62
CA PHE A 55 -2.58 -5.76 -9.49
C PHE A 55 -2.92 -5.09 -10.82
N ARG A 56 -3.55 -3.91 -10.72
CA ARG A 56 -3.76 -2.97 -11.83
C ARG A 56 -3.16 -1.63 -11.48
N LYS A 57 -2.51 -0.97 -12.45
CA LYS A 57 -2.04 0.40 -12.32
C LYS A 57 -3.23 1.37 -12.38
N VAL A 58 -3.26 2.34 -11.49
CA VAL A 58 -4.24 3.44 -11.49
C VAL A 58 -3.65 4.59 -12.30
N ASN A 59 -4.36 5.02 -13.33
CA ASN A 59 -3.98 6.16 -14.15
C ASN A 59 -4.28 7.48 -13.43
N PRO A 60 -3.67 8.61 -13.85
CA PRO A 60 -3.92 9.92 -13.22
C PRO A 60 -5.38 10.37 -13.25
N ASP A 61 -6.17 9.91 -14.23
CA ASP A 61 -7.60 10.18 -14.34
C ASP A 61 -8.48 9.26 -13.46
N GLY A 62 -7.85 8.36 -12.68
CA GLY A 62 -8.53 7.38 -11.84
C GLY A 62 -8.96 6.10 -12.56
N SER A 63 -8.78 6.00 -13.88
CA SER A 63 -9.05 4.78 -14.63
C SER A 63 -8.01 3.68 -14.34
N LEU A 64 -8.34 2.43 -14.65
CA LEU A 64 -7.42 1.30 -14.46
C LEU A 64 -6.76 0.93 -15.78
N SER A 65 -5.45 0.73 -15.75
CA SER A 65 -4.73 0.13 -16.88
C SER A 65 -5.25 -1.29 -17.14
N LEU A 66 -5.43 -1.63 -18.42
CA LEU A 66 -5.82 -2.96 -18.87
C LEU A 66 -4.70 -4.00 -18.72
N GLN A 67 -3.45 -3.53 -18.67
CA GLN A 67 -2.28 -4.40 -18.54
C GLN A 67 -2.15 -4.94 -17.12
N ALA A 68 -1.68 -6.19 -17.01
CA ALA A 68 -1.33 -6.75 -15.71
C ALA A 68 -0.01 -6.10 -15.25
N VAL A 69 0.18 -6.04 -13.94
CA VAL A 69 1.40 -5.49 -13.35
C VAL A 69 2.44 -6.61 -13.22
N ASP A 70 3.55 -6.47 -13.94
CA ASP A 70 4.67 -7.41 -13.87
C ASP A 70 5.82 -6.91 -12.99
N SER A 71 5.84 -5.60 -12.67
CA SER A 71 6.74 -4.97 -11.71
C SER A 71 6.11 -3.73 -11.08
N PHE A 72 6.46 -3.45 -9.83
CA PHE A 72 6.13 -2.17 -9.20
C PHE A 72 7.16 -1.10 -9.55
N GLU A 73 6.68 0.11 -9.82
CA GLU A 73 7.48 1.29 -10.14
C GLU A 73 7.23 2.37 -9.10
N ARG A 74 8.31 2.96 -8.59
CA ARG A 74 8.23 4.08 -7.65
C ARG A 74 7.47 5.25 -8.29
N GLY A 75 6.66 5.93 -7.47
CA GLY A 75 5.82 7.04 -7.93
C GLY A 75 4.49 6.63 -8.55
N GLN A 76 4.29 5.33 -8.85
CA GLN A 76 3.06 4.80 -9.42
C GLN A 76 2.10 4.28 -8.33
N VAL A 77 0.81 4.28 -8.65
CA VAL A 77 -0.26 3.81 -7.77
C VAL A 77 -0.91 2.56 -8.36
N TYR A 78 -1.20 1.60 -7.50
CA TYR A 78 -1.79 0.32 -7.85
C TYR A 78 -3.06 0.06 -7.05
N THR A 79 -3.88 -0.87 -7.54
CA THR A 79 -5.10 -1.33 -6.85
C THR A 79 -5.37 -2.80 -7.11
N GLY A 80 -6.31 -3.38 -6.35
CA GLY A 80 -6.62 -4.80 -6.36
C GLY A 80 -5.48 -5.61 -5.75
N GLY A 81 -5.04 -6.63 -6.47
CA GLY A 81 -3.97 -7.50 -6.02
C GLY A 81 -4.34 -8.40 -4.84
N GLY A 82 -3.33 -9.13 -4.38
CA GLY A 82 -3.37 -9.93 -3.16
C GLY A 82 -1.95 -10.20 -2.66
N LEU A 83 -1.86 -10.74 -1.45
CA LEU A 83 -0.58 -10.97 -0.76
C LEU A 83 0.39 -11.85 -1.54
N GLU A 84 -0.11 -12.93 -2.17
CA GLU A 84 0.71 -13.84 -2.97
C GLU A 84 1.43 -13.11 -4.11
N GLU A 85 0.68 -12.31 -4.88
CA GLU A 85 1.27 -11.52 -5.97
C GLU A 85 2.16 -10.40 -5.45
N PHE A 86 1.81 -9.80 -4.31
CA PHE A 86 2.64 -8.76 -3.68
C PHE A 86 4.01 -9.31 -3.30
N HIS A 87 4.07 -10.50 -2.70
CA HIS A 87 5.33 -11.19 -2.42
C HIS A 87 6.10 -11.55 -3.69
N ARG A 88 5.40 -12.02 -4.74
CA ARG A 88 6.02 -12.33 -6.04
C ARG A 88 6.70 -11.11 -6.66
N LEU A 89 6.04 -9.95 -6.61
CA LEU A 89 6.50 -8.72 -7.24
C LEU A 89 7.56 -7.96 -6.42
N THR A 90 7.50 -8.02 -5.10
CA THR A 90 8.39 -7.25 -4.21
C THR A 90 9.57 -8.06 -3.69
N GLY A 91 9.43 -9.39 -3.58
CA GLY A 91 10.36 -10.22 -2.85
C GLY A 91 10.39 -9.94 -1.34
N TYR A 92 9.45 -9.16 -0.80
CA TYR A 92 9.36 -8.90 0.64
C TYR A 92 8.93 -10.18 1.35
N ARG A 93 9.93 -10.93 1.82
CA ARG A 93 9.75 -12.21 2.51
C ARG A 93 9.37 -12.00 3.96
N GLU A 94 8.75 -13.06 4.50
CA GLU A 94 7.90 -13.06 5.67
C GLU A 94 8.54 -12.46 6.95
N SER A 95 9.83 -12.66 7.22
CA SER A 95 10.44 -12.21 8.49
C SER A 95 10.97 -10.76 8.49
N ASN A 96 10.96 -10.06 7.35
CA ASN A 96 11.64 -8.77 7.18
C ASN A 96 10.67 -7.58 7.03
N VAL A 97 9.37 -7.78 7.27
CA VAL A 97 8.37 -6.72 7.19
C VAL A 97 7.86 -6.37 8.58
N ILE A 98 7.80 -5.07 8.86
CA ILE A 98 7.01 -4.49 9.95
C ILE A 98 5.83 -3.78 9.32
N TYR A 99 4.62 -4.24 9.61
CA TYR A 99 3.38 -3.66 9.13
C TYR A 99 2.72 -2.83 10.24
N MET A 100 2.37 -1.59 9.94
CA MET A 100 1.82 -0.65 10.91
C MET A 100 0.40 -0.25 10.52
N GLY A 101 -0.53 -0.28 11.48
CA GLY A 101 -1.90 0.15 11.25
C GLY A 101 -2.73 0.21 12.53
N ASP A 102 -3.95 0.69 12.42
CA ASP A 102 -4.86 0.97 13.54
C ASP A 102 -6.03 -0.01 13.62
N GLN A 103 -6.35 -0.72 12.54
CA GLN A 103 -7.44 -1.69 12.55
C GLN A 103 -6.97 -3.06 13.06
N ILE A 104 -7.41 -3.45 14.26
CA ILE A 104 -6.96 -4.68 14.93
C ILE A 104 -7.01 -5.90 14.01
N TYR A 105 -8.13 -6.14 13.33
CA TYR A 105 -8.28 -7.35 12.52
C TYR A 105 -7.49 -7.29 11.21
N SER A 106 -7.73 -6.26 10.40
CA SER A 106 -7.17 -6.11 9.05
C SER A 106 -5.70 -5.68 9.02
N ASP A 107 -5.18 -5.04 10.07
CA ASP A 107 -3.82 -4.51 10.10
C ASP A 107 -2.90 -5.21 11.11
N LEU A 108 -3.44 -5.95 12.09
CA LEU A 108 -2.62 -6.67 13.07
C LEU A 108 -2.80 -8.19 12.94
N VAL A 109 -4.03 -8.68 13.12
CA VAL A 109 -4.29 -10.12 13.19
C VAL A 109 -4.06 -10.82 11.85
N GLU A 110 -4.61 -10.28 10.76
CA GLU A 110 -4.56 -10.95 9.46
C GLU A 110 -3.16 -10.97 8.83
N PRO A 111 -2.36 -9.88 8.84
CA PRO A 111 -0.95 -9.96 8.46
C PRO A 111 -0.19 -11.03 9.24
N GLN A 112 -0.34 -11.10 10.57
CA GLN A 112 0.36 -12.09 11.41
C GLN A 112 -0.06 -13.53 11.14
N LYS A 113 -1.32 -13.76 10.71
CA LYS A 113 -1.81 -15.10 10.38
C LYS A 113 -1.40 -15.54 8.98
N ALA A 114 -1.49 -14.63 8.01
CA ALA A 114 -1.22 -14.92 6.61
C ALA A 114 0.28 -14.87 6.25
N THR A 115 1.10 -14.26 7.12
CA THR A 115 2.54 -14.09 6.94
C THR A 115 3.27 -14.23 8.28
N GLN A 116 4.61 -14.05 8.29
CA GLN A 116 5.39 -13.86 9.52
C GLN A 116 5.74 -12.38 9.77
N TRP A 117 4.99 -11.45 9.18
CA TRP A 117 5.22 -10.03 9.36
C TRP A 117 5.04 -9.65 10.82
N LYS A 118 5.94 -8.81 11.32
CA LYS A 118 5.77 -8.16 12.61
C LYS A 118 4.72 -7.07 12.45
N THR A 119 3.85 -6.90 13.43
CA THR A 119 2.82 -5.85 13.40
C THR A 119 3.00 -4.87 14.54
N ALA A 120 2.80 -3.58 14.26
CA ALA A 120 2.78 -2.54 15.26
C ALA A 120 1.46 -1.78 15.20
N ALA A 121 0.79 -1.68 16.34
CA ALA A 121 -0.48 -0.97 16.46
C ALA A 121 -0.27 0.53 16.58
N ILE A 122 -1.07 1.31 15.86
CA ILE A 122 -1.22 2.75 16.06
C ILE A 122 -2.51 2.94 16.86
N ILE A 123 -2.37 3.46 18.10
CA ILE A 123 -3.50 3.70 19.01
C ILE A 123 -3.53 5.20 19.27
N LYS A 124 -4.62 5.88 18.90
CA LYS A 124 -4.71 7.36 18.97
C LYS A 124 -5.05 7.86 20.37
N GLU A 125 -5.69 7.00 21.15
CA GLU A 125 -6.25 7.31 22.47
C GLU A 125 -5.26 7.09 23.61
N LEU A 126 -4.10 6.48 23.33
CA LEU A 126 -2.96 6.37 24.24
C LEU A 126 -2.07 7.60 24.13
#